data_AF-A0A2N9NNL7-F1
#
_entry.id   AF-A0A2N9NNL7-F1
#
_cell.length_a   1.000
_cell.length_b   1.000
_cell.length_c   1.000
_cell.angle_alpha   90.00
_cell.angle_beta   90.00
_cell.angle_gamma   90.00
#
_symmetry.space_group_name_H-M   'P 1'
#
loop_
_entity.id
_entity.type
_entity.pdbx_description
1 polymer ?
#
loop_
_entity_poly.entity_id
_entity_poly.type
_entity_poly.pdbx_seq_one_letter_code
_entity_poly.pdbx_strand_id
1 'polypeptide(L)'
;MIALAFPTAAGQGGTSLSTNNPPVHEALRLVDAVLLSHGLGPNTNRMDGDVHGFIAGYAKYTADGMRCVTGPDVYLENGRLEVVFTELGNRTGHFTPATQKVFNSVHEELANRFGARNVKVLKPPGG
;
A
#
# COMPACT_ATOMS: atom_id res chain seq x y z
N MET A 1 4.66 3.93 -5.90
CA MET A 1 3.60 4.07 -4.87
C MET A 1 2.24 4.07 -5.55
N ILE A 2 1.22 3.50 -4.91
CA ILE A 2 -0.18 3.57 -5.33
C ILE A 2 -0.91 4.45 -4.33
N ALA A 3 -1.62 5.47 -4.80
CA ALA A 3 -2.42 6.35 -3.96
C ALA A 3 -3.90 6.28 -4.37
N LEU A 4 -4.77 5.95 -3.42
CA LEU A 4 -6.22 5.94 -3.57
C LEU A 4 -6.81 7.16 -2.85
N ALA A 5 -7.49 8.01 -3.60
CA ALA A 5 -8.33 9.07 -3.03
C ALA A 5 -9.74 8.53 -2.77
N PHE A 6 -10.25 8.72 -1.56
CA PHE A 6 -11.65 8.41 -1.28
C PHE A 6 -12.52 9.56 -1.78
N PRO A 7 -13.65 9.28 -2.44
CA PRO A 7 -14.60 10.32 -2.80
C PRO A 7 -15.15 10.94 -1.51
N THR A 8 -14.73 12.16 -1.19
CA THR A 8 -15.39 12.97 -0.19
C THR A 8 -16.76 13.35 -0.72
N ALA A 9 -17.81 13.13 0.06
CA ALA A 9 -19.12 13.66 -0.27
C ALA A 9 -18.97 15.17 -0.49
N ALA A 10 -19.45 15.67 -1.64
CA ALA A 10 -19.37 17.08 -1.99
C ALA A 10 -19.95 17.91 -0.83
N GLY A 11 -19.07 18.63 -0.11
CA GLY A 11 -19.45 19.46 1.04
C GLY A 11 -18.71 19.21 2.36
N GLN A 12 -17.92 18.14 2.50
CA GLN A 12 -17.09 17.96 3.71
C GLN A 12 -15.63 18.31 3.44
N GLY A 13 -15.29 19.57 3.68
CA GLY A 13 -13.90 20.00 3.84
C GLY A 13 -13.30 19.38 5.10
N GLY A 14 -12.16 18.70 4.95
CA GLY A 14 -11.20 18.50 6.03
C GLY A 14 -11.57 17.51 7.14
N THR A 15 -12.45 16.54 6.93
CA THR A 15 -12.55 15.42 7.88
C THR A 15 -11.35 14.49 7.70
N SER A 16 -10.52 14.41 8.74
CA SER A 16 -9.44 13.41 8.83
C SER A 16 -10.04 12.02 8.56
N LEU A 17 -9.54 11.36 7.52
CA LEU A 17 -9.97 10.01 7.17
C LEU A 17 -9.51 9.05 8.27
N SER A 18 -10.47 8.36 8.88
CA SER A 18 -10.22 7.36 9.93
C SER A 18 -10.27 5.96 9.33
N THR A 19 -9.51 5.03 9.89
CA THR A 19 -9.60 3.59 9.60
C THR A 19 -10.98 2.99 9.88
N ASN A 20 -11.81 3.67 10.68
CA ASN A 20 -13.20 3.30 10.93
C ASN A 20 -14.17 3.72 9.80
N ASN A 21 -13.69 4.45 8.79
CA ASN A 21 -14.51 4.84 7.64
C ASN A 21 -14.77 3.61 6.73
N PRO A 22 -16.01 3.28 6.36
CA PRO A 22 -16.31 2.04 5.63
C PRO A 22 -15.57 1.89 4.28
N PRO A 23 -15.51 2.92 3.41
CA PRO A 23 -14.61 2.93 2.25
C PRO A 23 -13.14 2.62 2.56
N VAL A 24 -12.59 3.18 3.66
CA VAL A 24 -11.20 2.93 4.06
C VAL A 24 -11.00 1.48 4.47
N HIS A 25 -11.90 0.95 5.32
CA HIS A 25 -11.83 -0.43 5.75
C HIS A 25 -11.98 -1.42 4.58
N GLU A 26 -12.83 -1.10 3.61
CA GLU A 26 -12.93 -1.90 2.39
C GLU A 26 -11.65 -1.87 1.55
N ALA A 27 -11.04 -0.70 1.37
CA ALA A 27 -9.78 -0.58 0.64
C ALA A 27 -8.65 -1.36 1.35
N LEU A 28 -8.55 -1.25 2.68
CA LEU A 28 -7.58 -2.00 3.48
C LEU A 28 -7.77 -3.51 3.31
N ARG A 29 -9.02 -4.00 3.33
CA ARG A 29 -9.32 -5.43 3.13
C ARG A 29 -8.89 -5.92 1.74
N LEU A 30 -9.09 -5.11 0.70
CA LEU A 30 -8.66 -5.48 -0.66
C LEU A 30 -7.14 -5.51 -0.79
N VAL A 31 -6.46 -4.51 -0.23
CA VAL A 31 -4.98 -4.49 -0.20
C VAL A 31 -4.47 -5.73 0.53
N ASP A 32 -4.98 -6.00 1.73
CA ASP A 32 -4.61 -7.17 2.54
C ASP A 32 -4.80 -8.48 1.77
N ALA A 33 -5.98 -8.69 1.18
CA ALA A 33 -6.29 -9.89 0.40
C ALA A 33 -5.34 -10.08 -0.79
N VAL A 34 -5.05 -9.01 -1.54
CA VAL A 34 -4.10 -9.08 -2.66
C VAL A 34 -2.70 -9.41 -2.16
N LEU A 35 -2.20 -8.71 -1.13
CA LEU A 35 -0.85 -8.94 -0.59
C LEU A 35 -0.69 -10.38 -0.07
N LEU A 36 -1.67 -10.89 0.69
CA LEU A 36 -1.68 -12.27 1.18
C LEU A 36 -1.69 -13.29 0.03
N SER A 37 -2.47 -13.05 -1.03
CA SER A 37 -2.53 -13.96 -2.20
C SER A 37 -1.19 -14.09 -2.93
N HIS A 38 -0.31 -13.09 -2.83
CA HIS A 38 1.04 -13.11 -3.39
C HIS A 38 2.10 -13.59 -2.39
N GLY A 39 1.68 -14.04 -1.20
CA GLY A 39 2.52 -14.57 -0.14
C GLY A 39 3.27 -13.51 0.67
N LEU A 40 2.74 -12.28 0.72
CA LEU A 40 3.24 -11.24 1.63
C LEU A 40 2.42 -11.30 2.92
N GLY A 41 3.08 -11.56 4.04
CA GLY A 41 2.44 -11.58 5.36
C GLY A 41 2.64 -10.26 6.11
N PRO A 42 1.83 -9.99 7.15
CA PRO A 42 2.06 -8.88 8.07
C PRO A 42 3.49 -8.92 8.64
N ASN A 43 4.19 -7.79 8.58
CA ASN A 43 5.56 -7.68 9.04
C ASN A 43 5.61 -7.12 10.48
N THR A 44 5.62 -8.02 11.46
CA THR A 44 5.70 -7.66 12.89
C THR A 44 7.08 -7.16 13.33
N ASN A 45 8.11 -7.32 12.49
CA ASN A 45 9.49 -6.92 12.81
C ASN A 45 9.79 -5.46 12.42
N ARG A 46 8.82 -4.74 11.86
CA ARG A 46 8.98 -3.32 11.57
C ARG A 46 8.83 -2.56 12.89
N MET A 47 9.92 -1.93 13.33
CA MET A 47 9.84 -0.98 14.44
C MET A 47 9.26 0.32 13.89
N ASP A 48 7.97 0.50 14.09
CA ASP A 48 7.19 1.68 13.71
C ASP A 48 7.53 2.87 14.60
N GLY A 49 8.73 3.41 14.44
CA GLY A 49 9.10 4.68 15.05
C GLY A 49 8.23 5.80 14.50
N ASP A 50 7.11 6.08 15.18
CA ASP A 50 6.24 7.26 15.06
C ASP A 50 6.02 7.79 13.63
N VAL A 51 5.85 6.89 12.66
CA VAL A 51 5.62 7.27 11.26
C VAL A 51 4.16 7.67 11.12
N HIS A 52 3.91 8.97 10.99
CA HIS A 52 2.56 9.52 10.86
C HIS A 52 1.78 8.82 9.73
N GLY A 53 0.54 8.45 10.01
CA GLY A 53 -0.36 7.82 9.03
C GLY A 53 -0.04 6.35 8.71
N PHE A 54 1.00 5.74 9.27
CA PHE A 54 1.27 4.32 9.06
C PHE A 54 0.15 3.43 9.62
N ILE A 55 -0.29 2.45 8.83
CA ILE A 55 -1.35 1.51 9.18
C ILE A 55 -0.79 0.10 9.38
N ALA A 56 -0.04 -0.40 8.39
CA ALA A 56 0.48 -1.75 8.39
C ALA A 56 1.65 -1.90 7.43
N GLY A 57 2.59 -2.77 7.78
CA GLY A 57 3.70 -3.19 6.95
C GLY A 57 3.54 -4.66 6.59
N TYR A 58 3.91 -5.01 5.38
CA TYR A 58 3.91 -6.38 4.89
C TYR A 58 5.31 -6.75 4.45
N ALA A 59 5.63 -8.05 4.45
CA ALA A 59 6.89 -8.53 3.96
C ALA A 59 6.74 -9.92 3.35
N LYS A 60 7.56 -10.18 2.32
CA LYS A 60 7.85 -11.52 1.84
C LYS A 60 9.32 -11.79 2.02
N TYR A 61 9.63 -12.85 2.75
CA TYR A 61 11.00 -13.29 2.97
C TYR A 61 11.37 -14.40 1.97
N THR A 62 12.66 -14.57 1.74
CA THR A 62 13.23 -15.75 1.07
C THR A 62 12.87 -17.01 1.87
N ALA A 63 12.96 -18.18 1.23
CA ALA A 63 12.57 -19.46 1.86
C ALA A 63 13.38 -19.78 3.14
N ASP A 64 14.62 -19.28 3.22
CA ASP A 64 15.48 -19.37 4.40
C ASP A 64 15.17 -18.32 5.48
N GLY A 65 14.20 -17.42 5.25
CA GLY A 65 13.82 -16.34 6.15
C GLY A 65 14.85 -15.21 6.27
N MET A 66 15.99 -15.28 5.60
CA MET A 66 17.13 -14.39 5.85
C MET A 66 17.01 -13.02 5.17
N ARG A 67 16.26 -12.92 4.06
CA ARG A 67 16.17 -11.70 3.28
C ARG A 67 14.72 -11.33 2.96
N CYS A 68 14.35 -10.08 3.24
CA CYS A 68 13.13 -9.49 2.72
C CYS A 68 13.27 -9.25 1.20
N VAL A 69 12.41 -9.89 0.42
CA VAL A 69 12.31 -9.79 -1.04
C VAL A 69 11.56 -8.51 -1.42
N THR A 70 10.42 -8.28 -0.78
CA THR A 70 9.57 -7.10 -0.96
C THR A 70 8.87 -6.78 0.35
N GLY A 71 8.74 -5.49 0.65
CA GLY A 71 8.04 -5.01 1.82
C GLY A 71 7.16 -3.81 1.49
N PRO A 72 5.87 -4.01 1.16
CA PRO A 72 4.94 -2.92 0.99
C PRO A 72 4.43 -2.40 2.32
N ASP A 73 4.27 -1.09 2.39
CA ASP A 73 3.74 -0.37 3.53
C ASP A 73 2.45 0.34 3.15
N VAL A 74 1.53 0.38 4.09
CA VAL A 74 0.21 0.98 3.92
C VAL A 74 0.08 2.17 4.86
N TYR A 75 -0.25 3.32 4.29
CA TYR A 75 -0.46 4.58 4.99
C TYR A 75 -1.85 5.13 4.73
N LEU A 76 -2.40 5.84 5.70
CA LEU A 76 -3.59 6.68 5.58
C LEU A 76 -3.20 8.10 5.93
N GLU A 77 -2.91 8.92 4.91
CA GLU A 77 -2.42 10.28 5.09
C GLU A 77 -3.06 11.22 4.06
N ASN A 78 -3.24 12.50 4.41
CA ASN A 78 -3.73 13.53 3.49
C ASN A 78 -5.04 13.16 2.76
N GLY A 79 -5.88 12.38 3.44
CA GLY A 79 -7.15 11.90 2.92
C GLY A 79 -7.03 10.83 1.83
N ARG A 80 -5.92 10.08 1.81
CA ARG A 80 -5.64 9.03 0.84
C ARG A 80 -5.10 7.79 1.51
N LEU A 81 -5.42 6.64 0.93
CA LEU A 81 -4.71 5.39 1.23
C LEU A 81 -3.50 5.31 0.29
N GLU A 82 -2.31 5.13 0.85
CA GLU A 82 -1.07 4.99 0.09
C GLU A 82 -0.45 3.62 0.32
N VAL A 83 -0.11 2.92 -0.76
CA VAL A 83 0.61 1.64 -0.73
C VAL A 83 1.99 1.85 -1.36
N VAL A 84 3.02 1.77 -0.53
CA VAL A 84 4.41 2.05 -0.89
C VAL A 84 5.16 0.73 -0.97
N PHE A 85 5.60 0.35 -2.17
CA PHE A 85 6.38 -0.87 -2.37
C PHE A 85 7.88 -0.58 -2.27
N THR A 86 8.56 -1.31 -1.39
CA THR A 86 10.02 -1.22 -1.22
C THR A 86 10.67 -2.59 -1.49
N GLU A 87 11.74 -2.60 -2.28
CA GLU A 87 12.58 -3.79 -2.49
C GLU A 87 13.96 -3.59 -1.88
N LEU A 88 14.18 -4.21 -0.71
CA LEU A 88 15.44 -4.08 0.01
C LEU A 88 16.59 -4.78 -0.76
N GLY A 89 17.58 -3.98 -1.12
CA GLY A 89 18.77 -4.44 -1.84
C GLY A 89 18.59 -4.54 -3.36
N ASN A 90 17.48 -4.05 -3.93
CA ASN A 90 17.37 -3.80 -5.36
C ASN A 90 17.72 -2.32 -5.64
N ARG A 91 18.89 -2.07 -6.23
CA ARG A 91 19.40 -0.71 -6.54
C ARG A 91 19.20 -0.29 -8.00
N THR A 92 18.39 -1.03 -8.76
CA THR A 92 18.22 -0.79 -10.20
C THR A 92 17.28 0.37 -10.53
N GLY A 93 16.55 0.89 -9.54
CA GLY A 93 15.51 1.91 -9.76
C GLY A 93 14.21 1.35 -10.37
N HIS A 94 14.15 0.05 -10.64
CA HIS A 94 12.99 -0.64 -11.20
C HIS A 94 12.55 -1.78 -10.28
N PHE A 95 11.25 -2.05 -10.21
CA PHE A 95 10.76 -3.23 -9.50
C PHE A 95 11.19 -4.53 -10.20
N THR A 96 11.51 -5.56 -9.42
CA THR A 96 11.59 -6.91 -9.98
C THR A 96 10.24 -7.32 -10.57
N PRO A 97 10.21 -8.27 -11.53
CA PRO A 97 8.95 -8.75 -12.10
C PRO A 97 7.96 -9.27 -11.05
N ALA A 98 8.46 -9.85 -9.95
CA ALA A 98 7.62 -10.31 -8.86
C ALA A 98 6.93 -9.13 -8.16
N THR A 99 7.69 -8.11 -7.75
CA THR A 99 7.13 -6.92 -7.09
C THR A 99 6.23 -6.12 -8.03
N GLN A 100 6.60 -6.00 -9.31
CA GLN A 100 5.76 -5.36 -10.32
C GLN A 100 4.40 -6.08 -10.47
N LYS A 101 4.39 -7.41 -10.39
CA LYS A 101 3.14 -8.19 -10.44
C LYS A 101 2.23 -7.86 -9.26
N VAL A 102 2.77 -7.82 -8.04
CA VAL A 102 1.99 -7.47 -6.83
C VAL A 102 1.48 -6.03 -6.92
N PHE A 103 2.36 -5.11 -7.34
CA PHE A 103 2.01 -3.71 -7.57
C PHE A 103 0.83 -3.57 -8.54
N ASN A 104 0.89 -4.24 -9.69
CA ASN A 104 -0.17 -4.20 -10.69
C ASN A 104 -1.47 -4.79 -10.15
N SER A 105 -1.42 -5.91 -9.43
CA SER A 105 -2.62 -6.51 -8.82
C SER A 105 -3.28 -5.58 -7.80
N VAL A 106 -2.51 -4.91 -6.94
CA VAL A 106 -3.09 -3.94 -5.99
C VAL A 106 -3.69 -2.76 -6.74
N HIS A 107 -3.00 -2.24 -7.76
CA HIS A 107 -3.50 -1.13 -8.55
C HIS A 107 -4.81 -1.48 -9.26
N GLU A 108 -4.86 -2.64 -9.94
CA GLU A 108 -6.03 -3.12 -10.66
C GLU A 108 -7.22 -3.33 -9.72
N GLU A 109 -7.03 -3.98 -8.57
CA GLU A 109 -8.11 -4.26 -7.64
C GLU A 109 -8.72 -2.98 -7.06
N LEU A 110 -7.86 -2.02 -6.67
CA LEU A 110 -8.32 -0.72 -6.19
C LEU A 110 -9.00 0.08 -7.31
N ALA A 111 -8.47 0.06 -8.52
CA ALA A 111 -9.06 0.77 -9.67
C ALA A 111 -10.42 0.18 -10.06
N ASN A 112 -10.56 -1.14 -10.00
CA ASN A 112 -11.81 -1.84 -10.26
C ASN A 112 -12.87 -1.50 -9.21
N ARG A 113 -12.48 -1.46 -7.92
CA ARG A 113 -13.43 -1.21 -6.83
C ARG A 113 -13.82 0.26 -6.68
N PHE A 114 -12.85 1.16 -6.73
CA PHE A 114 -13.03 2.59 -6.41
C PHE A 114 -13.04 3.49 -7.64
N GLY A 115 -12.81 2.93 -8.82
CA GLY A 115 -12.73 3.65 -10.09
C GLY A 115 -11.31 4.14 -10.39
N ALA A 116 -10.83 3.87 -11.61
CA ALA A 116 -9.47 4.19 -12.04
C ALA A 116 -9.08 5.67 -11.88
N ARG A 117 -10.03 6.60 -11.97
CA ARG A 117 -9.78 8.05 -11.76
C ARG A 117 -9.33 8.39 -10.33
N ASN A 118 -9.66 7.54 -9.37
CA ASN A 118 -9.38 7.74 -7.94
C ASN A 118 -8.06 7.06 -7.51
N VAL A 119 -7.46 6.25 -8.38
CA VAL A 119 -6.21 5.53 -8.11
C VAL A 119 -5.10 6.14 -8.96
N LYS A 120 -3.99 6.53 -8.34
CA LYS A 120 -2.83 7.12 -9.01
C LYS A 120 -1.57 6.33 -8.69
N VAL A 121 -0.77 6.09 -9.72
CA VAL A 121 0.61 5.64 -9.56
C VAL A 121 1.49 6.87 -9.40
N LEU A 122 2.13 7.00 -8.23
CA LEU A 122 3.00 8.10 -7.87
C LEU A 122 4.43 7.59 -7.69
N LYS A 123 5.41 8.45 -8.03
CA LYS A 123 6.79 8.24 -7.60
C LYS A 123 6.87 8.44 -6.09
N PRO A 124 7.62 7.59 -5.34
CA PRO A 124 7.88 7.90 -3.94
C PRO A 124 8.62 9.24 -3.84
N PRO A 125 8.36 10.06 -2.80
CA PRO A 125 9.10 11.29 -2.58
C PRO A 125 10.58 10.96 -2.32
N GLY A 126 11.49 11.48 -3.15
CA GLY A 126 12.94 11.33 -2.98
C GLY A 126 13.67 10.38 -3.94
N GLY A 127 13.26 10.30 -5.21
CA GLY A 127 14.09 9.72 -6.26
C GLY A 127 15.31 10.57 -6.58
#